data_AF-A0A023FFI0-F1
#
_entry.id   AF-A0A023FFI0-F1
#
_cell.length_a   1.000
_cell.length_b   1.000
_cell.length_c   1.000
_cell.angle_alpha   90.00
_cell.angle_beta   90.00
_cell.angle_gamma   90.00
#
_symmetry.space_group_name_H-M   'P 1'
#
loop_
_entity.id
_entity.type
_entity.pdbx_description
1 polymer ?
#
loop_
_entity_poly.entity_id
_entity_poly.type
_entity_poly.pdbx_seq_one_letter_code
_entity_poly.pdbx_strand_id
1 'polypeptide(L)'
;MILAAFFILGFGLCAAENIKLEETNPNTTYKNALKAVQMEENLHLLWLSKGLMLTECVVSKFLNKTDHGAQRTIEMNFKVNQSSTESSRYQQAKGNMTITVHRAPHFSYLDVRNDGGDVPQLLTGHKDLLNATKKCVVLEARIQQYRKVFCVVFGPRNSGKKCLKYAKDNCASGDEVDLSQCDVPPIKAMKPQA
;
A
#
# COMPACT_ATOMS: atom_id res chain seq x y z
N MET A 1 -63.28 -7.89 -23.41
CA MET A 1 -62.36 -6.76 -23.65
C MET A 1 -61.62 -6.49 -22.35
N ILE A 2 -60.60 -7.26 -21.96
CA ILE A 2 -59.18 -7.20 -22.37
C ILE A 2 -58.69 -5.76 -22.57
N LEU A 3 -58.05 -5.22 -21.54
CA LEU A 3 -57.04 -4.15 -21.56
C LEU A 3 -56.19 -4.37 -20.28
N ALA A 4 -55.43 -5.46 -20.26
CA ALA A 4 -54.01 -5.48 -20.61
C ALA A 4 -53.19 -4.59 -19.65
N ALA A 5 -52.79 -5.22 -18.55
CA ALA A 5 -51.78 -4.73 -17.63
C ALA A 5 -50.47 -4.50 -18.39
N PHE A 6 -50.03 -3.24 -18.44
CA PHE A 6 -48.67 -2.88 -18.86
C PHE A 6 -47.91 -2.31 -17.65
N PHE A 7 -47.68 -3.15 -16.64
CA PHE A 7 -46.56 -2.93 -15.74
C PHE A 7 -45.31 -3.46 -16.45
N ILE A 8 -44.73 -2.62 -17.31
CA ILE A 8 -43.37 -2.85 -17.81
C ILE A 8 -42.46 -2.63 -16.59
N LEU A 9 -42.21 -3.71 -15.88
CA LEU A 9 -41.06 -3.88 -14.99
C LEU A 9 -39.83 -3.72 -15.87
N GLY A 10 -39.38 -2.47 -16.02
CA GLY A 10 -38.06 -2.15 -16.51
C GLY A 10 -37.06 -2.69 -15.50
N PHE A 11 -36.69 -3.95 -15.66
CA PHE A 11 -35.50 -4.52 -15.05
C PHE A 11 -34.33 -3.68 -15.56
N GLY A 12 -33.92 -2.71 -14.74
CA GLY A 12 -32.65 -2.04 -14.90
C GLY A 12 -31.59 -3.13 -14.90
N LEU A 13 -31.09 -3.46 -16.08
CA LEU A 13 -29.86 -4.21 -16.26
C LEU A 13 -28.77 -3.35 -15.62
N CYS A 14 -28.53 -3.54 -14.32
CA CYS A 14 -27.24 -3.24 -13.74
C CYS A 14 -26.27 -4.17 -14.44
N ALA A 15 -25.70 -3.70 -15.56
CA ALA A 15 -24.49 -4.27 -16.11
C ALA A 15 -23.50 -4.31 -14.95
N ALA A 16 -23.25 -5.52 -14.44
CA ALA A 16 -22.13 -5.76 -13.56
C ALA A 16 -20.89 -5.46 -14.41
N GLU A 17 -20.42 -4.22 -14.32
CA GLU A 17 -19.20 -3.77 -14.96
C GLU A 17 -18.08 -4.58 -14.30
N ASN A 18 -17.70 -5.69 -14.95
CA ASN A 18 -16.58 -6.48 -14.52
C ASN A 18 -15.35 -5.58 -14.65
N ILE A 19 -14.88 -5.09 -13.50
CA ILE A 19 -13.75 -4.19 -13.42
C ILE A 19 -12.51 -4.96 -13.86
N LYS A 20 -12.14 -4.79 -15.13
CA LYS A 20 -10.90 -5.33 -15.66
C LYS A 20 -9.78 -4.38 -15.25
N LEU A 21 -8.92 -4.84 -14.34
CA LEU A 21 -7.67 -4.13 -14.03
C LEU A 21 -6.85 -3.98 -15.32
N GLU A 22 -6.18 -2.85 -15.48
CA GLU A 22 -5.24 -2.67 -16.59
C GLU A 22 -4.19 -3.79 -16.55
N GLU A 23 -4.18 -4.61 -17.62
CA GLU A 23 -3.27 -5.75 -17.73
C GLU A 23 -1.83 -5.24 -17.83
N THR A 24 -1.00 -5.59 -16.85
CA THR A 24 0.43 -5.29 -16.89
C THR A 24 1.22 -6.52 -17.36
N ASN A 25 2.27 -6.30 -18.14
CA ASN A 25 3.16 -7.39 -18.55
C ASN A 25 3.91 -7.94 -17.33
N PRO A 26 3.70 -9.22 -16.93
CA PRO A 26 4.27 -9.75 -15.69
C PRO A 26 5.80 -9.70 -15.65
N ASN A 27 6.49 -9.90 -16.77
CA ASN A 27 7.94 -9.86 -16.83
C ASN A 27 8.47 -8.43 -16.62
N THR A 28 7.81 -7.43 -17.21
CA THR A 28 8.14 -6.03 -17.01
C THR A 28 7.85 -5.60 -15.57
N THR A 29 6.71 -5.99 -15.01
CA THR A 29 6.32 -5.73 -13.63
C THR A 29 7.33 -6.33 -12.65
N TYR A 30 7.71 -7.60 -12.82
CA TYR A 30 8.78 -8.25 -12.05
C TYR A 30 10.08 -7.45 -12.07
N LYS A 31 10.60 -7.11 -13.26
CA LYS A 31 11.90 -6.42 -13.40
C LYS A 31 11.87 -5.03 -12.77
N ASN A 32 10.73 -4.35 -12.88
CA ASN A 32 10.53 -3.03 -12.29
C ASN A 32 10.42 -3.11 -10.77
N ALA A 33 9.60 -4.04 -10.25
CA ALA A 33 9.43 -4.26 -8.83
C ALA A 33 10.75 -4.65 -8.16
N LEU A 34 11.52 -5.56 -8.77
CA LEU A 34 12.85 -5.95 -8.29
C LEU A 34 13.76 -4.73 -8.13
N LYS A 35 13.79 -3.84 -9.13
CA LYS A 35 14.57 -2.59 -9.05
C LYS A 35 14.07 -1.62 -7.99
N ALA A 36 12.75 -1.51 -7.83
CA ALA A 36 12.16 -0.62 -6.83
C ALA A 36 12.47 -1.10 -5.40
N VAL A 37 12.32 -2.40 -5.11
CA VAL A 37 12.57 -2.92 -3.75
C VAL A 37 14.06 -2.93 -3.40
N GLN A 38 14.94 -3.07 -4.40
CA GLN A 38 16.40 -3.03 -4.24
C GLN A 38 17.00 -1.64 -4.21
N MET A 39 16.21 -0.58 -4.38
CA MET A 39 16.76 0.78 -4.38
C MET A 39 17.21 1.17 -2.97
N GLU A 40 18.35 1.85 -2.87
CA GLU A 40 18.90 2.31 -1.59
C GLU A 40 18.06 3.41 -0.95
N GLU A 41 17.33 4.18 -1.76
CA GLU A 41 16.43 5.22 -1.30
C GLU A 41 15.29 4.66 -0.44
N ASN A 42 14.80 5.48 0.50
CA ASN A 42 13.67 5.12 1.34
C ASN A 42 12.38 5.01 0.52
N LEU A 43 11.62 3.95 0.78
CA LEU A 43 10.30 3.75 0.18
C LEU A 43 9.25 4.18 1.20
N HIS A 44 8.52 5.23 0.90
CA HIS A 44 7.41 5.74 1.71
C HIS A 44 6.10 5.17 1.20
N LEU A 45 5.12 5.03 2.09
CA LEU A 45 3.73 4.86 1.67
C LEU A 45 3.25 6.16 1.03
N LEU A 46 2.87 6.11 -0.24
CA LEU A 46 2.45 7.27 -1.03
C LEU A 46 0.93 7.31 -1.25
N TRP A 47 0.27 6.16 -1.16
CA TRP A 47 -1.18 6.03 -1.34
C TRP A 47 -1.72 4.91 -0.48
N LEU A 48 -2.89 5.14 0.11
CA LEU A 48 -3.61 4.17 0.92
C LEU A 48 -5.09 4.16 0.53
N SER A 49 -5.62 3.01 0.10
CA SER A 49 -7.07 2.89 -0.09
C SER A 49 -7.84 3.03 1.24
N LYS A 50 -8.99 3.71 1.20
CA LYS A 50 -9.89 3.94 2.33
C LYS A 50 -10.43 2.61 2.86
N GLY A 51 -10.37 2.42 4.18
CA GLY A 51 -10.81 1.19 4.85
C GLY A 51 -9.69 0.20 5.17
N LEU A 52 -8.44 0.50 4.80
CA LEU A 52 -7.27 -0.20 5.31
C LEU A 52 -6.87 0.39 6.68
N MET A 53 -6.69 -0.46 7.68
CA MET A 53 -6.21 -0.04 9.01
C MET A 53 -4.67 0.01 9.02
N LEU A 54 -4.11 1.06 8.42
CA LEU A 54 -2.67 1.32 8.37
C LEU A 54 -2.40 2.79 8.66
N THR A 55 -1.31 3.10 9.38
CA THR A 55 -0.88 4.51 9.54
C THR A 55 -0.36 5.05 8.21
N GLU A 56 -0.52 6.34 7.99
CA GLU A 56 -0.01 7.03 6.79
C GLU A 56 1.53 7.10 6.80
N CYS A 57 2.12 7.25 7.99
CA CYS A 57 3.56 7.44 8.15
C CYS A 57 4.33 6.12 8.21
N VAL A 58 4.36 5.40 7.09
CA VAL A 58 5.17 4.19 6.89
C VAL A 58 6.36 4.49 6.00
N VAL A 59 7.55 4.13 6.45
CA VAL A 59 8.78 4.20 5.68
C VAL A 59 9.54 2.88 5.72
N SER A 60 10.03 2.44 4.57
CA SER A 60 10.89 1.29 4.45
C SER A 60 12.30 1.70 4.03
N LYS A 61 13.29 1.39 4.86
CA LYS A 61 14.70 1.76 4.62
C LYS A 61 15.48 0.56 4.10
N PHE A 62 16.35 0.78 3.14
CA PHE A 62 17.17 -0.29 2.57
C PHE A 62 18.22 -0.76 3.59
N LEU A 63 18.45 -2.08 3.64
CA LEU A 63 19.54 -2.67 4.41
C LEU A 63 20.54 -3.36 3.49
N ASN A 64 20.05 -4.30 2.67
CA ASN A 64 20.90 -5.07 1.78
C ASN A 64 20.10 -5.61 0.58
N LYS A 65 20.81 -5.89 -0.51
CA LYS A 65 20.25 -6.53 -1.70
C LYS A 65 20.28 -8.05 -1.55
N THR A 66 19.28 -8.73 -2.11
CA THR A 66 19.28 -10.18 -2.32
C THR A 66 19.13 -10.49 -3.81
N ASP A 67 19.36 -11.72 -4.24
CA ASP A 67 19.27 -12.10 -5.66
C ASP A 67 17.90 -11.81 -6.26
N HIS A 68 16.85 -12.00 -5.46
CA HIS A 68 15.46 -11.89 -5.89
C HIS A 68 14.69 -10.76 -5.18
N GLY A 69 15.36 -9.89 -4.43
CA GLY A 69 14.70 -8.82 -3.70
C GLY A 69 15.65 -8.03 -2.82
N ALA A 70 15.22 -7.69 -1.60
CA ALA A 70 16.01 -6.91 -0.67
C ALA A 70 15.63 -7.17 0.80
N GLN A 71 16.59 -7.01 1.67
CA GLN A 71 16.37 -6.80 3.10
C GLN A 71 16.16 -5.31 3.34
N ARG A 72 15.11 -4.98 4.09
CA ARG A 72 14.74 -3.61 4.43
C ARG A 72 14.24 -3.54 5.88
N THR A 73 14.28 -2.37 6.49
CA THR A 73 13.47 -2.10 7.66
C THR A 73 12.10 -1.58 7.25
N ILE A 74 11.17 -1.61 8.19
CA ILE A 74 9.94 -0.84 8.17
C ILE A 74 9.81 -0.07 9.47
N GLU A 75 9.49 1.21 9.37
CA GLU A 75 9.27 2.11 10.49
C GLU A 75 7.91 2.79 10.31
N MET A 76 7.13 2.82 11.38
CA MET A 76 5.77 3.34 11.40
C MET A 76 5.57 4.23 12.60
N ASN A 77 5.01 5.41 12.38
CA ASN A 77 4.61 6.31 13.47
C ASN A 77 3.08 6.32 13.56
N PHE A 78 2.53 5.97 14.72
CA PHE A 78 1.09 6.01 15.00
C PHE A 78 0.79 7.16 15.97
N LYS A 79 -0.15 8.03 15.62
CA LYS A 79 -0.71 8.99 16.59
C LYS A 79 -1.59 8.21 17.56
N VAL A 80 -1.20 8.14 18.84
CA VAL A 80 -2.08 7.61 19.88
C VAL A 80 -2.99 8.74 20.34
N ASN A 81 -4.24 8.72 19.88
CA ASN A 81 -5.29 9.56 20.43
C ASN A 81 -5.73 8.98 21.78
N GLN A 82 -4.97 9.23 22.84
CA GLN A 82 -5.50 9.14 24.19
C GLN A 82 -6.33 10.41 24.44
N SER A 83 -7.56 10.19 24.91
CA SER A 83 -8.57 11.20 25.23
C SER A 83 -8.01 12.53 25.71
N SER A 84 -8.34 13.60 24.98
CA SER A 84 -8.51 14.98 25.44
C SER A 84 -7.86 15.36 26.78
N THR A 85 -6.53 15.48 26.85
CA THR A 85 -5.81 16.49 27.67
C THR A 85 -4.28 16.37 27.64
N GLU A 86 -3.69 15.30 27.13
CA GLU A 86 -2.22 15.19 27.05
C GLU A 86 -1.70 15.17 25.61
N SER A 87 -0.63 15.91 25.38
CA SER A 87 0.15 15.96 24.13
C SER A 87 0.22 14.59 23.44
N SER A 88 -0.24 14.53 22.19
CA SER A 88 -0.29 13.32 21.35
C SER A 88 1.01 12.52 21.42
N ARG A 89 1.01 11.39 22.12
CA ARG A 89 2.16 10.49 22.16
C ARG A 89 2.17 9.68 20.87
N TYR A 90 3.27 9.75 20.12
CA TYR A 90 3.48 8.91 18.97
C TYR A 90 4.05 7.56 19.43
N GLN A 91 3.41 6.45 19.06
CA GLN A 91 4.02 5.13 19.19
C GLN A 91 4.76 4.82 17.89
N GLN A 92 6.02 4.40 18.02
CA GLN A 92 6.85 4.00 16.89
C GLN A 92 6.94 2.48 16.87
N ALA A 93 6.52 1.87 15.76
CA ALA A 93 6.79 0.46 15.50
C ALA A 93 7.92 0.35 14.48
N LYS A 94 8.82 -0.60 14.71
CA LYS A 94 9.95 -0.87 13.83
C LYS A 94 10.17 -2.38 13.72
N GLY A 95 10.47 -2.82 12.50
CA GLY A 95 10.88 -4.20 12.25
C GLY A 95 11.78 -4.33 11.03
N ASN A 96 12.41 -5.50 10.93
CA ASN A 96 13.20 -5.91 9.79
C ASN A 96 12.36 -6.83 8.91
N MET A 97 12.50 -6.70 7.60
CA MET A 97 11.80 -7.54 6.65
C MET A 97 12.68 -7.94 5.47
N THR A 98 12.47 -9.16 5.00
CA THR A 98 13.01 -9.63 3.73
C THR A 98 11.88 -9.61 2.72
N ILE A 99 12.07 -8.85 1.64
CA ILE A 99 11.15 -8.78 0.51
C ILE A 99 11.75 -9.63 -0.62
N THR A 100 10.99 -10.58 -1.12
CA THR A 100 11.34 -11.40 -2.29
C THR A 100 10.33 -11.14 -3.40
N VAL A 101 10.81 -10.86 -4.61
CA VAL A 101 9.98 -10.64 -5.79
C VAL A 101 9.90 -11.95 -6.56
N HIS A 102 8.68 -12.42 -6.79
CA HIS A 102 8.41 -13.63 -7.53
C HIS A 102 7.76 -13.32 -8.87
N ARG A 103 8.04 -14.20 -9.85
CA ARG A 103 7.40 -14.17 -11.15
C ARG A 103 6.54 -15.43 -11.30
N ALA A 104 5.27 -15.25 -11.61
CA ALA A 104 4.37 -16.28 -12.08
C ALA A 104 4.04 -16.05 -13.57
N PRO A 105 3.45 -17.04 -14.27
CA PRO A 105 3.12 -16.90 -15.70
C PRO A 105 2.20 -15.71 -16.01
N HIS A 106 1.23 -15.42 -15.13
CA HIS A 106 0.19 -14.41 -15.38
C HIS A 106 0.27 -13.18 -14.47
N PHE A 107 1.10 -13.22 -13.42
CA PHE A 107 1.22 -12.12 -12.46
C PHE A 107 2.60 -12.15 -11.80
N SER A 108 2.94 -11.08 -11.08
CA SER A 108 4.11 -11.04 -10.20
C SER A 108 3.63 -10.68 -8.80
N TYR A 109 4.37 -11.08 -7.79
CA TYR A 109 4.01 -10.82 -6.41
C TYR A 109 5.27 -10.61 -5.55
N LEU A 110 5.07 -10.01 -4.39
CA LEU A 110 6.05 -9.94 -3.33
C LEU A 110 5.70 -10.96 -2.25
N ASP A 111 6.70 -11.63 -1.71
CA ASP A 111 6.62 -12.26 -0.41
C ASP A 111 7.43 -11.43 0.59
N VAL A 112 6.76 -10.94 1.64
CA VAL A 112 7.35 -10.05 2.65
C VAL A 112 7.42 -10.77 3.98
N ARG A 113 8.60 -11.27 4.34
CA ARG A 113 8.83 -11.97 5.60
C ARG A 113 9.25 -10.99 6.69
N ASN A 114 8.61 -11.05 7.86
CA ASN A 114 9.08 -10.35 9.06
C ASN A 114 10.26 -11.12 9.65
N ASP A 115 11.43 -10.51 9.69
CA ASP A 115 12.66 -11.08 10.27
C ASP A 115 12.86 -10.64 11.73
N GLY A 116 11.97 -9.80 12.27
CA GLY A 116 11.96 -9.38 13.68
C GLY A 116 11.34 -8.00 13.90
N GLY A 117 10.76 -7.79 15.08
CA GLY A 117 10.08 -6.55 15.47
C GLY A 117 8.58 -6.53 15.13
N ASP A 118 7.95 -5.41 15.43
CA ASP A 118 6.49 -5.25 15.35
C ASP A 118 6.08 -4.72 13.97
N VAL A 119 5.79 -5.64 13.05
CA VAL A 119 5.32 -5.34 11.69
C VAL A 119 3.88 -5.80 11.51
N PRO A 120 2.94 -4.91 11.13
CA PRO A 120 1.55 -5.28 10.88
C PRO A 120 1.42 -6.35 9.80
N GLN A 121 0.50 -7.29 10.03
CA GLN A 121 0.23 -8.38 9.08
C GLN A 121 -0.15 -7.87 7.68
N LEU A 122 -0.76 -6.70 7.58
CA LEU A 122 -1.12 -6.07 6.30
C LEU A 122 0.10 -5.82 5.40
N LEU A 123 1.29 -5.64 6.00
CA LEU A 123 2.54 -5.36 5.29
C LEU A 123 3.38 -6.61 5.04
N THR A 124 3.01 -7.75 5.63
CA THR A 124 3.76 -9.02 5.54
C THR A 124 3.00 -10.08 4.73
N GLY A 125 3.70 -11.16 4.37
CA GLY A 125 3.19 -12.26 3.58
C GLY A 125 3.10 -11.93 2.09
N HIS A 126 2.29 -12.71 1.39
CA HIS A 126 2.04 -12.57 -0.05
C HIS A 126 1.32 -11.25 -0.39
N LYS A 127 1.84 -10.51 -1.37
CA LYS A 127 1.26 -9.27 -1.94
C LYS A 127 1.34 -9.29 -3.45
N ASP A 128 0.20 -9.28 -4.12
CA ASP A 128 0.18 -9.20 -5.59
C ASP A 128 0.68 -7.83 -6.07
N LEU A 129 1.53 -7.83 -7.10
CA LEU A 129 1.99 -6.63 -7.77
C LEU A 129 0.99 -6.25 -8.85
N LEU A 130 0.17 -5.23 -8.57
CA LEU A 130 -0.79 -4.70 -9.53
C LEU A 130 -0.08 -3.91 -10.63
N ASN A 131 0.94 -3.13 -10.25
CA ASN A 131 1.80 -2.41 -11.18
C ASN A 131 3.15 -2.07 -10.52
N ALA A 132 4.18 -1.82 -11.34
CA ALA A 132 5.48 -1.35 -10.86
C ALA A 132 6.22 -0.52 -11.91
N THR A 133 6.95 0.48 -11.43
CA THR A 133 8.05 1.12 -12.15
C THR A 133 9.37 0.83 -11.44
N LYS A 134 10.50 1.24 -12.02
CA LYS A 134 11.81 1.12 -11.35
C LYS A 134 11.92 1.90 -10.03
N LYS A 135 10.95 2.77 -9.71
CA LYS A 135 10.96 3.66 -8.53
C LYS A 135 9.76 3.48 -7.61
N CYS A 136 8.76 2.68 -7.97
CA CYS A 136 7.56 2.52 -7.15
C CYS A 136 6.85 1.22 -7.46
N VAL A 137 6.09 0.72 -6.49
CA VAL A 137 5.24 -0.46 -6.61
C VAL A 137 3.83 -0.14 -6.16
N VAL A 138 2.85 -0.77 -6.81
CA VAL A 138 1.45 -0.80 -6.40
C VAL A 138 1.16 -2.23 -5.95
N LEU A 139 0.80 -2.39 -4.69
CA LEU A 139 0.53 -3.69 -4.08
C LEU A 139 -0.94 -3.85 -3.78
N GLU A 140 -1.47 -5.03 -4.04
CA GLU A 140 -2.76 -5.43 -3.51
C GLU A 140 -2.66 -5.57 -1.99
N ALA A 141 -3.62 -4.96 -1.30
CA ALA A 141 -3.75 -5.03 0.15
C ALA A 141 -4.93 -5.90 0.58
N ARG A 142 -6.03 -5.88 -0.18
CA ARG A 142 -7.23 -6.71 0.06
C ARG A 142 -8.13 -6.75 -1.18
N ILE A 143 -8.62 -7.93 -1.52
CA ILE A 143 -9.62 -8.14 -2.58
C ILE A 143 -11.00 -7.72 -2.07
N GLN A 144 -11.72 -6.93 -2.86
CA GLN A 144 -13.17 -6.76 -2.69
C GLN A 144 -13.89 -7.59 -3.74
N GLN A 145 -14.84 -8.42 -3.30
CA GLN A 145 -15.74 -9.08 -4.25
C GLN A 145 -16.55 -8.00 -4.99
N TYR A 146 -16.49 -8.01 -6.32
CA TYR A 146 -17.25 -7.14 -7.23
C TYR A 146 -16.86 -5.65 -7.28
N ARG A 147 -15.73 -5.24 -6.70
CA ARG A 147 -15.24 -3.85 -6.72
C ARG A 147 -13.74 -3.77 -7.00
N LYS A 148 -13.24 -2.55 -7.24
CA LYS A 148 -11.81 -2.28 -7.35
C LYS A 148 -11.10 -2.81 -6.09
N VAL A 149 -9.90 -3.35 -6.27
CA VAL A 149 -9.09 -3.88 -5.17
C VAL A 149 -8.60 -2.75 -4.27
N PHE A 150 -8.47 -3.03 -2.97
CA PHE A 150 -7.75 -2.13 -2.08
C PHE A 150 -6.26 -2.27 -2.33
N CYS A 151 -5.58 -1.14 -2.50
CA CYS A 151 -4.15 -1.13 -2.80
C CYS A 151 -3.38 -0.11 -1.96
N VAL A 152 -2.07 -0.30 -1.97
CA VAL A 152 -1.10 0.64 -1.41
C VAL A 152 -0.01 0.94 -2.44
N VAL A 153 0.53 2.15 -2.40
CA VAL A 153 1.67 2.54 -3.24
C VAL A 153 2.88 2.80 -2.37
N PHE A 154 4.01 2.19 -2.71
CA PHE A 154 5.30 2.50 -2.11
C PHE A 154 6.25 3.10 -3.14
N GLY A 155 6.99 4.12 -2.73
CA GLY A 155 8.00 4.79 -3.56
C GLY A 155 8.73 5.90 -2.80
N PRO A 156 9.80 6.49 -3.37
CA PRO A 156 10.44 7.65 -2.77
C PRO A 156 9.50 8.85 -2.60
N ARG A 157 9.75 9.69 -1.59
CA ARG A 157 8.89 10.83 -1.18
C ARG A 157 8.45 11.72 -2.35
N ASN A 158 9.36 12.07 -3.24
CA ASN A 158 9.09 12.96 -4.38
C ASN A 158 8.98 12.21 -5.72
N SER A 159 8.66 10.93 -5.67
CA SER A 159 8.55 10.07 -6.84
C SER A 159 7.20 9.36 -6.91
N GLY A 160 7.07 8.40 -7.83
CA GLY A 160 5.89 7.53 -7.86
C GLY A 160 4.68 8.04 -8.63
N LYS A 161 4.75 9.19 -9.32
CA LYS A 161 3.62 9.75 -10.12
C LYS A 161 2.89 8.73 -11.00
N LYS A 162 3.63 7.80 -11.63
CA LYS A 162 3.04 6.74 -12.46
C LYS A 162 2.27 5.70 -11.64
N CYS A 163 2.79 5.28 -10.49
CA CYS A 163 2.09 4.37 -9.59
C CYS A 163 0.89 5.03 -8.92
N LEU A 164 1.01 6.31 -8.54
CA LEU A 164 -0.10 7.11 -8.01
C LEU A 164 -1.23 7.26 -9.03
N LYS A 165 -0.90 7.57 -10.29
CA LYS A 165 -1.88 7.60 -11.38
C LYS A 165 -2.57 6.24 -11.53
N TYR A 166 -1.80 5.16 -11.60
CA TYR A 166 -2.38 3.81 -11.68
C TYR A 166 -3.33 3.52 -10.53
N ALA A 167 -2.96 3.89 -9.29
CA ALA A 167 -3.79 3.66 -8.12
C ALA A 167 -5.11 4.44 -8.18
N LYS A 168 -5.09 5.71 -8.60
CA LYS A 168 -6.32 6.51 -8.83
C LYS A 168 -7.25 5.87 -9.86
N ASP A 169 -6.67 5.33 -10.92
CA ASP A 169 -7.42 4.77 -12.05
C ASP A 169 -7.97 3.37 -11.73
N ASN A 170 -7.21 2.54 -11.00
CA ASN A 170 -7.48 1.09 -10.87
C ASN A 170 -7.83 0.60 -9.46
N CYS A 171 -7.46 1.31 -8.40
CA CYS A 171 -7.75 0.89 -7.03
C CYS A 171 -9.06 1.46 -6.50
N ALA A 172 -9.59 0.84 -5.45
CA ALA A 172 -10.67 1.43 -4.68
C ALA A 172 -10.25 2.78 -4.10
N SER A 173 -11.26 3.63 -3.85
CA SER A 173 -11.08 4.98 -3.34
C SER A 173 -10.04 5.03 -2.21
N GLY A 174 -9.14 5.99 -2.29
CA GLY A 174 -7.99 6.15 -1.42
C GLY A 174 -7.52 7.59 -1.46
N ASP A 175 -6.49 7.89 -0.67
CA ASP A 175 -5.89 9.22 -0.62
C ASP A 175 -4.38 9.11 -0.80
N GLU A 176 -3.79 10.15 -1.40
CA GLU A 176 -2.34 10.34 -1.37
C GLU A 176 -1.91 10.69 0.06
N VAL A 177 -0.82 10.09 0.51
CA VAL A 177 -0.30 10.34 1.86
C VAL A 177 0.44 11.68 1.90
N ASP A 178 0.05 12.55 2.83
CA ASP A 178 0.77 13.80 3.10
C ASP A 178 2.00 13.53 3.99
N LEU A 179 3.11 13.22 3.34
CA LEU A 179 4.38 12.92 4.01
C LEU A 179 4.94 14.09 4.83
N SER A 180 4.48 15.33 4.61
CA SER A 180 4.92 16.49 5.42
C SER A 180 4.49 16.35 6.89
N GLN A 181 3.43 15.61 7.15
CA GLN A 181 2.93 15.34 8.50
C GLN A 181 3.69 14.22 9.23
N CYS A 182 4.60 13.54 8.53
CA CYS A 182 5.36 12.41 9.07
C CYS A 182 6.72 12.79 9.66
N ASP A 183 7.16 14.05 9.48
CA ASP A 183 8.46 14.55 9.94
C ASP A 183 8.44 15.06 11.40
N VAL A 184 7.40 14.76 12.17
CA VAL A 184 7.29 15.24 13.56
C VAL A 184 8.37 14.54 14.42
N PRO A 185 9.33 15.28 15.01
CA PRO A 185 10.35 14.68 15.85
C PRO A 185 9.75 14.17 17.16
N PRO A 186 10.32 13.11 17.77
CA PRO A 186 9.90 12.68 19.09
C PRO A 186 10.06 13.84 20.07
N ILE A 187 8.98 14.15 20.80
CA ILE A 187 9.04 15.11 21.91
C ILE A 187 10.14 14.61 22.85
N LYS A 188 11.25 15.35 22.95
CA LYS A 188 12.31 15.05 23.92
C LYS A 188 11.63 14.99 25.28
N ALA A 189 11.69 13.83 25.94
CA ALA A 189 11.26 13.71 27.32
C ALA A 189 11.95 14.82 28.12
N MET A 190 11.16 15.76 28.67
CA MET A 190 11.67 16.72 29.65
C MET A 190 12.26 15.90 30.79
N LYS A 191 13.59 15.93 30.93
CA LYS A 191 14.24 15.45 32.13
C LYS A 191 13.60 16.18 33.32
N PRO A 192 13.17 15.48 34.37
CA PRO A 192 12.82 16.15 35.61
C PRO A 192 14.02 16.99 36.03
N GLN A 193 13.82 18.29 36.22
CA GLN A 193 14.81 19.09 36.93
C GLN A 193 14.80 18.60 38.39
N ALA A 194 16.01 18.32 38.87
CA ALA A 194 16.30 17.80 40.19
C ALA A 194 15.86 18.77 41.30
#